data_AF-X1TN34-F1
#
_entry.id   AF-X1TN34-F1
#
_cell.length_a   1.000
_cell.length_b   1.000
_cell.length_c   1.000
_cell.angle_alpha   90.00
_cell.angle_beta   90.00
_cell.angle_gamma   90.00
#
_symmetry.space_group_name_H-M   'P 1'
#
loop_
_entity.id
_entity.type
_entity.pdbx_description
1 polymer ?
#
loop_
_entity_poly.entity_id
_entity_poly.type
_entity_poly.pdbx_seq_one_letter_code
_entity_poly.pdbx_strand_id
1 'polypeptide(L)'
;DAVTVAEPYLVELLREFPMETVVSVLSYVDAPQRAKFFEDLGADVITVDTNINRHFDLLKGMVKAVKCDIRLIVNEGCLYRCPFRYSHYNLASHLSSLNQPRAPLFAPDFYFDKCINIRLRNPTQIIKSAWIRPEDLKEYEAIGIKNFKLSGRTKTVNWIIDCMRIYSKRSFKGNLLELLDCPQMLRYMFYIENEKLAGSIEKWKSCKKVCNECGYCDALTKEALTYLK
;
A
#
# COMPACT_ATOMS: atom_id res chain seq x y z
N ASP A 1 19.17 -9.62 -10.09
CA ASP A 1 17.97 -10.24 -9.49
C ASP A 1 17.88 -9.88 -8.02
N ALA A 2 16.68 -9.96 -7.43
CA ALA A 2 16.42 -9.54 -6.06
C ALA A 2 15.55 -10.56 -5.31
N VAL A 3 15.78 -10.71 -4.00
CA VAL A 3 14.96 -11.54 -3.12
C VAL A 3 14.23 -10.65 -2.13
N THR A 4 12.90 -10.79 -2.06
CA THR A 4 12.07 -10.04 -1.11
C THR A 4 11.69 -10.90 0.09
N VAL A 5 12.14 -10.53 1.28
CA VAL A 5 11.87 -11.25 2.54
C VAL A 5 11.31 -10.31 3.60
N ALA A 6 10.53 -10.87 4.54
CA ALA A 6 9.96 -10.10 5.65
C ALA A 6 10.71 -10.34 6.98
N GLU A 7 11.28 -11.53 7.15
CA GLU A 7 11.85 -11.98 8.41
C GLU A 7 13.30 -11.48 8.59
N PRO A 8 13.64 -10.78 9.69
CA PRO A 8 14.98 -10.27 9.94
C PRO A 8 16.10 -11.30 9.80
N TYR A 9 15.89 -12.53 10.29
CA TYR A 9 16.88 -13.61 10.15
C TYR A 9 17.22 -13.90 8.68
N LEU A 10 16.21 -13.90 7.80
CA LEU A 10 16.44 -14.12 6.38
C LEU A 10 17.13 -12.94 5.71
N VAL A 11 16.86 -11.71 6.15
CA VAL A 11 17.58 -10.52 5.66
C VAL A 11 19.07 -10.64 5.99
N GLU A 12 19.39 -10.99 7.23
CA GLU A 12 20.78 -11.14 7.68
C GLU A 12 21.50 -12.28 6.96
N LEU A 13 20.83 -13.43 6.77
CA LEU A 13 21.37 -14.58 6.06
C LEU A 13 21.70 -14.26 4.59
N LEU A 14 20.89 -13.39 3.94
CA LEU A 14 21.08 -13.05 2.53
C LEU A 14 22.36 -12.24 2.26
N ARG A 15 23.05 -11.71 3.29
CA ARG A 15 24.35 -11.04 3.17
C ARG A 15 25.44 -11.91 2.53
N GLU A 16 25.34 -13.21 2.71
CA GLU A 16 26.31 -14.16 2.19
C GLU A 16 26.09 -14.47 0.70
N PHE A 17 25.03 -13.92 0.10
CA PHE A 17 24.63 -14.20 -1.28
C PHE A 17 24.70 -12.95 -2.16
N PRO A 18 25.09 -13.08 -3.44
CA PRO A 18 25.23 -11.94 -4.36
C PRO A 18 23.89 -11.53 -5.00
N MET A 19 22.86 -11.27 -4.18
CA MET A 19 21.53 -10.85 -4.63
C MET A 19 21.06 -9.60 -3.88
N GLU A 20 20.31 -8.73 -4.56
CA GLU A 20 19.69 -7.58 -3.91
C GLU A 20 18.67 -8.05 -2.86
N THR A 21 18.84 -7.60 -1.61
CA THR A 21 17.98 -7.95 -0.49
C THR A 21 16.92 -6.87 -0.29
N VAL A 22 15.68 -7.22 -0.59
CA VAL A 22 14.53 -6.33 -0.47
C VAL A 22 13.73 -6.68 0.78
N VAL A 23 13.57 -5.73 1.70
CA VAL A 23 12.67 -5.88 2.84
C VAL A 23 11.24 -5.66 2.38
N SER A 24 10.39 -6.63 2.70
CA SER A 24 8.97 -6.64 2.36
C SER A 24 8.19 -5.60 3.17
N VAL A 25 7.10 -5.09 2.60
CA VAL A 25 6.08 -4.30 3.32
C VAL A 25 5.54 -5.03 4.55
N LEU A 26 5.61 -6.38 4.54
CA LEU A 26 5.15 -7.24 5.64
C LEU A 26 6.14 -7.32 6.80
N SER A 27 7.28 -6.64 6.74
CA SER A 27 8.14 -6.37 7.90
C SER A 27 7.62 -5.18 8.73
N TYR A 28 6.57 -4.49 8.26
CA TYR A 28 5.91 -3.38 8.96
C TYR A 28 6.88 -2.26 9.36
N VAL A 29 7.85 -1.94 8.49
CA VAL A 29 8.82 -0.87 8.73
C VAL A 29 8.10 0.47 8.63
N ASP A 30 7.80 1.07 9.79
CA ASP A 30 7.03 2.30 9.92
C ASP A 30 7.76 3.39 10.73
N ALA A 31 9.06 3.24 10.96
CA ALA A 31 9.87 4.20 11.71
C ALA A 31 11.34 4.21 11.25
N PRO A 32 12.07 5.34 11.38
CA PRO A 32 13.49 5.45 11.05
C PRO A 32 14.37 4.42 11.79
N GLN A 33 14.05 4.10 13.05
CA GLN A 33 14.78 3.12 13.84
C GLN A 33 14.64 1.71 13.27
N ARG A 34 13.43 1.35 12.82
CA ARG A 34 13.19 0.06 12.14
C ARG A 34 13.89 0.02 10.79
N ALA A 35 13.89 1.12 10.04
CA ALA A 35 14.62 1.19 8.77
C ALA A 35 16.12 0.99 8.96
N LYS A 36 16.73 1.69 9.92
CA LYS A 36 18.15 1.50 10.29
C LYS A 36 18.45 0.07 10.69
N PHE A 37 17.61 -0.53 11.53
CA PHE A 37 17.78 -1.93 11.92
C PHE A 37 17.88 -2.87 10.71
N PHE A 38 17.00 -2.72 9.72
CA PHE A 38 17.06 -3.56 8.51
C PHE A 38 18.24 -3.23 7.59
N GLU A 39 18.62 -1.95 7.48
CA GLU A 39 19.86 -1.56 6.77
C GLU A 39 21.09 -2.18 7.43
N ASP A 40 21.17 -2.13 8.76
CA ASP A 40 22.22 -2.74 9.58
C ASP A 40 22.20 -4.28 9.53
N LEU A 41 21.15 -4.89 8.97
CA LEU A 41 21.07 -6.32 8.61
C LEU A 41 21.40 -6.60 7.13
N GLY A 42 21.67 -5.57 6.32
CA GLY A 42 22.11 -5.72 4.92
C GLY A 42 21.00 -5.56 3.89
N ALA A 43 19.91 -4.87 4.22
CA ALA A 43 18.88 -4.53 3.23
C ALA A 43 19.38 -3.51 2.20
N ASP A 44 19.27 -3.83 0.92
CA ASP A 44 19.53 -2.90 -0.20
C ASP A 44 18.33 -1.99 -0.48
N VAL A 45 17.11 -2.52 -0.28
CA VAL A 45 15.86 -1.78 -0.47
C VAL A 45 14.87 -2.10 0.64
N ILE A 46 14.24 -1.08 1.21
CA ILE A 46 13.20 -1.24 2.23
C ILE A 46 11.85 -0.81 1.67
N THR A 47 10.93 -1.77 1.52
CA THR A 47 9.54 -1.47 1.24
C THR A 47 8.83 -1.15 2.56
N VAL A 48 8.53 0.12 2.81
CA VAL A 48 7.96 0.57 4.08
C VAL A 48 6.46 0.28 4.18
N ASP A 49 5.92 0.30 5.40
CA ASP A 49 4.51 0.03 5.68
C ASP A 49 3.59 1.05 4.97
N THR A 50 2.55 0.56 4.29
CA THR A 50 1.61 1.41 3.55
C THR A 50 0.86 2.41 4.43
N ASN A 51 0.67 2.12 5.73
CA ASN A 51 0.05 3.05 6.68
C ASN A 51 0.83 4.36 6.83
N ILE A 52 2.12 4.38 6.53
CA ILE A 52 2.93 5.60 6.60
C ILE A 52 3.03 6.35 5.28
N ASN A 53 2.42 5.87 4.19
CA ASN A 53 2.44 6.56 2.89
C ASN A 53 1.98 8.02 3.00
N ARG A 54 1.05 8.36 3.90
CA ARG A 54 0.56 9.74 4.07
C ARG A 54 1.22 10.50 5.23
N HIS A 55 2.35 10.01 5.77
CA HIS A 55 3.10 10.63 6.87
C HIS A 55 4.43 11.20 6.34
N PHE A 56 4.36 12.37 5.70
CA PHE A 56 5.50 12.91 4.95
C PHE A 56 6.72 13.25 5.81
N ASP A 57 6.52 13.76 7.02
CA ASP A 57 7.64 14.07 7.93
C ASP A 57 8.37 12.79 8.37
N LEU A 58 7.61 11.72 8.58
CA LEU A 58 8.15 10.40 8.90
C LEU A 58 8.92 9.81 7.71
N LEU A 59 8.34 9.85 6.51
CA LEU A 59 9.00 9.38 5.28
C LEU A 59 10.29 10.17 5.00
N LYS A 60 10.29 11.49 5.15
CA LYS A 60 11.51 12.33 5.07
C LYS A 60 12.53 11.91 6.12
N GLY A 61 12.09 11.64 7.34
CA GLY A 61 12.94 11.14 8.41
C GLY A 61 13.60 9.81 8.07
N MET A 62 12.86 8.89 7.44
CA MET A 62 13.37 7.59 7.00
C MET A 62 14.38 7.72 5.87
N VAL A 63 14.08 8.50 4.82
CA VAL A 63 15.01 8.75 3.70
C VAL A 63 16.32 9.37 4.19
N LYS A 64 16.30 10.20 5.24
CA LYS A 64 17.52 10.75 5.86
C LYS A 64 18.25 9.77 6.77
N ALA A 65 17.55 8.79 7.32
CA ALA A 65 18.08 7.90 8.35
C ALA A 65 18.87 6.73 7.78
N VAL A 66 18.55 6.30 6.54
CA VAL A 66 19.20 5.18 5.86
C VAL A 66 19.81 5.63 4.53
N LYS A 67 20.80 4.90 4.05
CA LYS A 67 21.41 5.03 2.71
C LYS A 67 20.76 4.11 1.69
N CYS A 68 20.17 3.00 2.11
CA CYS A 68 19.45 2.08 1.25
C CYS A 68 18.17 2.69 0.66
N ASP A 69 17.67 2.11 -0.43
CA ASP A 69 16.53 2.67 -1.14
C ASP A 69 15.23 2.48 -0.34
N ILE A 70 14.45 3.55 -0.18
CA ILE A 70 13.09 3.47 0.33
C ILE A 70 12.11 3.26 -0.83
N ARG A 71 11.27 2.23 -0.70
CA ARG A 71 10.26 1.83 -1.69
C ARG A 71 8.85 1.93 -1.10
N LEU A 72 7.90 2.48 -1.86
CA LEU A 72 6.49 2.55 -1.47
C LEU A 72 5.63 1.61 -2.31
N ILE A 73 4.62 0.99 -1.69
CA ILE A 73 3.52 0.37 -2.44
C ILE A 73 2.42 1.40 -2.65
N VAL A 74 2.05 1.61 -3.91
CA VAL A 74 1.21 2.76 -4.29
C VAL A 74 -0.28 2.43 -4.36
N ASN A 75 -0.65 1.21 -4.75
CA ASN A 75 -2.04 0.85 -5.04
C ASN A 75 -2.63 -0.22 -4.08
N GLU A 76 -1.98 -0.46 -2.94
CA GLU A 76 -2.56 -1.26 -1.86
C GLU A 76 -3.58 -0.41 -1.08
N GLY A 77 -4.84 -0.85 -1.04
CA GLY A 77 -5.95 -0.12 -0.41
C GLY A 77 -6.41 -0.72 0.91
N CYS A 78 -5.53 -1.34 1.71
CA CYS A 78 -5.85 -1.86 3.05
C CYS A 78 -6.46 -0.79 3.98
N LEU A 79 -7.23 -1.21 4.99
CA LEU A 79 -7.79 -0.28 5.97
C LEU A 79 -6.65 0.48 6.65
N TYR A 80 -6.81 1.79 6.82
CA TYR A 80 -5.81 2.58 7.53
C TYR A 80 -5.70 2.09 8.99
N ARG A 81 -4.48 1.74 9.41
CA ARG A 81 -4.18 1.09 10.70
C ARG A 81 -5.08 -0.13 10.94
N CYS A 82 -5.24 -0.97 9.92
CA CYS A 82 -6.08 -2.17 9.96
C CYS A 82 -5.72 -3.08 11.17
N PRO A 83 -6.69 -3.39 12.06
CA PRO A 83 -6.44 -4.28 13.20
C PRO A 83 -6.20 -5.73 12.77
N PHE A 84 -6.64 -6.10 11.57
CA PHE A 84 -6.49 -7.46 11.04
C PHE A 84 -5.14 -7.70 10.35
N ARG A 85 -4.35 -6.65 10.11
CA ARG A 85 -3.20 -6.72 9.18
C ARG A 85 -2.23 -7.85 9.54
N TYR A 86 -1.82 -7.94 10.80
CA TYR A 86 -0.87 -8.96 11.26
C TYR A 86 -1.42 -10.37 11.09
N SER A 87 -2.61 -10.64 11.65
CA SER A 87 -3.22 -11.98 11.60
C SER A 87 -3.59 -12.40 10.18
N HIS A 88 -4.03 -11.46 9.33
CA HIS A 88 -4.40 -11.73 7.95
C HIS A 88 -3.19 -12.12 7.11
N TYR A 89 -2.08 -11.37 7.18
CA TYR A 89 -0.87 -11.70 6.44
C TYR A 89 -0.14 -12.92 7.01
N ASN A 90 -0.25 -13.17 8.32
CA ASN A 90 0.22 -14.42 8.92
C ASN A 90 -0.54 -15.62 8.30
N LEU A 91 -1.88 -15.59 8.31
CA LEU A 91 -2.68 -16.61 7.63
C LEU A 91 -2.29 -16.78 6.16
N ALA A 92 -2.15 -15.67 5.41
CA ALA A 92 -1.76 -15.71 4.01
C ALA A 92 -0.38 -16.36 3.80
N SER A 93 0.59 -16.11 4.68
CA SER A 93 1.92 -16.71 4.59
C SER A 93 1.88 -18.25 4.71
N HIS A 94 1.09 -18.78 5.65
CA HIS A 94 0.92 -20.22 5.82
C HIS A 94 0.12 -20.86 4.67
N LEU A 95 -0.93 -20.21 4.18
CA LEU A 95 -1.71 -20.69 3.04
C LEU A 95 -0.92 -20.68 1.73
N SER A 96 0.01 -19.74 1.57
CA SER A 96 0.87 -19.63 0.38
C SER A 96 2.10 -20.55 0.39
N SER A 97 2.32 -21.28 1.49
CA SER A 97 3.46 -22.19 1.64
C SER A 97 3.33 -23.43 0.74
N LEU A 98 4.48 -23.93 0.26
CA LEU A 98 4.59 -25.02 -0.72
C LEU A 98 3.96 -26.36 -0.28
N ASN A 99 3.66 -26.52 1.01
CA ASN A 99 3.19 -27.78 1.60
C ASN A 99 1.67 -27.93 1.68
N GLN A 100 0.89 -26.98 1.13
CA GLN A 100 -0.57 -27.10 1.05
C GLN A 100 -0.99 -27.51 -0.36
N PRO A 101 -2.00 -28.39 -0.54
CA PRO A 101 -2.63 -28.52 -1.85
C PRO A 101 -3.02 -27.11 -2.31
N ARG A 102 -2.88 -26.81 -3.61
CA ARG A 102 -3.26 -25.51 -4.21
C ARG A 102 -4.78 -25.29 -4.01
N ALA A 103 -5.20 -24.97 -2.80
CA ALA A 103 -6.47 -24.34 -2.53
C ALA A 103 -6.48 -23.06 -3.36
N PRO A 104 -7.65 -22.62 -3.86
CA PRO A 104 -7.72 -21.33 -4.55
C PRO A 104 -7.04 -20.30 -3.65
N LEU A 105 -6.08 -19.56 -4.22
CA LEU A 105 -5.15 -18.68 -3.49
C LEU A 105 -5.83 -17.67 -2.54
N PHE A 106 -7.15 -17.54 -2.63
CA PHE A 106 -8.02 -16.82 -1.71
C PHE A 106 -9.37 -17.54 -1.63
N ALA A 107 -9.50 -18.55 -0.77
CA ALA A 107 -10.82 -18.79 -0.18
C ALA A 107 -11.19 -17.51 0.60
N PRO A 108 -12.43 -16.98 0.50
CA PRO A 108 -12.85 -15.84 1.31
C PRO A 108 -12.57 -16.18 2.77
N ASP A 109 -11.58 -15.50 3.32
CA ASP A 109 -11.21 -15.65 4.72
C ASP A 109 -11.97 -14.63 5.56
N PHE A 110 -12.07 -14.91 6.86
CA PHE A 110 -12.76 -14.04 7.80
C PHE A 110 -12.31 -12.57 7.72
N TYR A 111 -11.01 -12.32 7.57
CA TYR A 111 -10.46 -10.96 7.53
C TYR A 111 -10.83 -10.25 6.24
N PHE A 112 -10.78 -10.96 5.11
CA PHE A 112 -11.21 -10.44 3.82
C PHE A 112 -12.69 -10.04 3.87
N ASP A 113 -13.58 -10.95 4.27
CA ASP A 113 -15.03 -10.68 4.30
C ASP A 113 -15.38 -9.53 5.25
N LYS A 114 -14.75 -9.48 6.44
CA LYS A 114 -14.93 -8.37 7.39
C LYS A 114 -14.40 -7.05 6.83
N CYS A 115 -13.25 -7.06 6.17
CA CYS A 115 -12.68 -5.87 5.53
C CYS A 115 -13.64 -5.31 4.47
N ILE A 116 -14.19 -6.16 3.60
CA ILE A 116 -15.16 -5.75 2.59
C ILE A 116 -16.45 -5.23 3.22
N ASN A 117 -16.98 -5.92 4.25
CA ASN A 117 -18.20 -5.50 4.94
C ASN A 117 -18.06 -4.11 5.59
N ILE A 118 -16.91 -3.82 6.22
CA ILE A 118 -16.61 -2.50 6.80
C ILE A 118 -16.71 -1.40 5.72
N ARG A 119 -16.23 -1.67 4.51
CA ARG A 119 -16.22 -0.71 3.40
C ARG A 119 -17.57 -0.51 2.75
N LEU A 120 -18.36 -1.58 2.65
CA LEU A 120 -19.74 -1.47 2.18
C LEU A 120 -20.58 -0.61 3.13
N ARG A 121 -20.37 -0.75 4.45
CA ARG A 121 -21.05 0.06 5.47
C ARG A 121 -20.53 1.50 5.55
N ASN A 122 -19.23 1.69 5.35
CA ASN A 122 -18.57 2.98 5.42
C ASN A 122 -17.54 3.12 4.29
N PRO A 123 -17.92 3.63 3.12
CA PRO A 123 -17.02 3.73 1.99
C PRO A 123 -15.94 4.80 2.18
N THR A 124 -16.07 5.71 3.16
CA THR A 124 -14.98 6.63 3.54
C THR A 124 -13.71 5.87 3.90
N GLN A 125 -13.83 4.61 4.37
CA GLN A 125 -12.68 3.77 4.66
C GLN A 125 -11.79 3.53 3.43
N ILE A 126 -12.32 3.63 2.20
CA ILE A 126 -11.55 3.52 0.96
C ILE A 126 -10.70 4.78 0.76
N ILE A 127 -11.26 5.96 1.01
CA ILE A 127 -10.53 7.23 0.91
C ILE A 127 -9.49 7.36 2.04
N LYS A 128 -9.79 6.85 3.24
CA LYS A 128 -8.86 6.82 4.37
C LYS A 128 -7.68 5.88 4.15
N SER A 129 -7.82 4.81 3.36
CA SER A 129 -6.72 3.92 2.97
C SER A 129 -5.55 4.72 2.38
N ALA A 130 -4.32 4.33 2.70
CA ALA A 130 -3.13 5.09 2.37
C ALA A 130 -2.52 4.76 0.99
N TRP A 131 -3.37 4.52 -0.01
CA TRP A 131 -2.94 4.44 -1.40
C TRP A 131 -2.43 5.82 -1.89
N ILE A 132 -1.67 5.79 -2.98
CA ILE A 132 -1.03 6.92 -3.62
C ILE A 132 -1.50 6.99 -5.07
N ARG A 133 -2.03 8.14 -5.48
CA ARG A 133 -2.43 8.37 -6.86
C ARG A 133 -1.23 8.47 -7.81
N PRO A 134 -1.39 8.11 -9.10
CA PRO A 134 -0.37 8.33 -10.12
C PRO A 134 0.12 9.79 -10.19
N GLU A 135 -0.78 10.76 -10.03
CA GLU A 135 -0.47 12.19 -10.11
C GLU A 135 0.31 12.71 -8.90
N ASP A 136 0.16 12.06 -7.75
CA ASP A 136 0.74 12.48 -6.48
C ASP A 136 2.18 11.97 -6.29
N LEU A 137 2.69 11.10 -7.18
CA LEU A 137 4.04 10.52 -7.08
C LEU A 137 5.14 11.57 -7.03
N LYS A 138 4.94 12.70 -7.72
CA LYS A 138 5.85 13.86 -7.71
C LYS A 138 6.13 14.38 -6.29
N GLU A 139 5.15 14.29 -5.40
CA GLU A 139 5.29 14.74 -4.01
C GLU A 139 6.24 13.82 -3.21
N TYR A 140 6.25 12.53 -3.56
CA TYR A 140 7.14 11.54 -2.95
C TYR A 140 8.55 11.61 -3.55
N GLU A 141 8.65 11.84 -4.86
CA GLU A 141 9.92 12.10 -5.54
C GLU A 141 10.62 13.34 -4.96
N ALA A 142 9.85 14.40 -4.65
CA ALA A 142 10.36 15.63 -4.04
C ALA A 142 10.99 15.42 -2.64
N ILE A 143 10.63 14.34 -1.93
CA ILE A 143 11.24 13.97 -0.64
C ILE A 143 12.32 12.90 -0.77
N GLY A 144 12.71 12.52 -1.99
CA GLY A 144 13.80 11.59 -2.29
C GLY A 144 13.38 10.15 -2.57
N ILE A 145 12.09 9.83 -2.58
CA ILE A 145 11.59 8.48 -2.86
C ILE A 145 11.37 8.31 -4.36
N LYS A 146 12.15 7.43 -5.00
CA LYS A 146 12.09 7.17 -6.45
C LYS A 146 11.63 5.77 -6.81
N ASN A 147 11.51 4.88 -5.82
CA ASN A 147 11.18 3.48 -6.03
C ASN A 147 9.71 3.20 -5.65
N PHE A 148 8.88 2.87 -6.65
CA PHE A 148 7.45 2.64 -6.47
C PHE A 148 7.07 1.23 -6.93
N LYS A 149 6.30 0.51 -6.10
CA LYS A 149 5.87 -0.86 -6.34
C LYS A 149 4.35 -0.94 -6.48
N LEU A 150 3.89 -1.69 -7.47
CA LEU A 150 2.49 -2.07 -7.61
C LEU A 150 2.22 -3.39 -6.86
N SER A 151 1.14 -3.41 -6.09
CA SER A 151 0.49 -4.61 -5.60
C SER A 151 -0.42 -5.21 -6.68
N GLY A 152 -0.84 -6.47 -6.48
CA GLY A 152 -1.75 -7.18 -7.37
C GLY A 152 -1.14 -8.38 -8.08
N ARG A 153 -0.22 -9.10 -7.41
CA ARG A 153 0.35 -10.37 -7.91
C ARG A 153 -0.72 -11.39 -8.34
N THR A 154 -1.93 -11.27 -7.80
CA THR A 154 -3.05 -12.18 -7.99
C THR A 154 -4.05 -11.69 -9.03
N LYS A 155 -3.78 -10.52 -9.63
CA LYS A 155 -4.62 -9.91 -10.67
C LYS A 155 -4.25 -10.44 -12.05
N THR A 156 -5.14 -10.18 -13.00
CA THR A 156 -4.90 -10.52 -14.40
C THR A 156 -3.72 -9.74 -14.94
N VAL A 157 -2.95 -10.35 -15.86
CA VAL A 157 -1.78 -9.71 -16.48
C VAL A 157 -2.15 -8.37 -17.13
N ASN A 158 -3.30 -8.30 -17.82
CA ASN A 158 -3.78 -7.07 -18.44
C ASN A 158 -3.98 -5.95 -17.42
N TRP A 159 -4.59 -6.25 -16.26
CA TRP A 159 -4.76 -5.26 -15.21
C TRP A 159 -3.43 -4.73 -14.68
N ILE A 160 -2.43 -5.61 -14.50
CA ILE A 160 -1.09 -5.22 -14.05
C ILE A 160 -0.43 -4.30 -15.09
N ILE A 161 -0.50 -4.66 -16.38
CA ILE A 161 0.04 -3.86 -17.49
C ILE A 161 -0.64 -2.48 -17.54
N ASP A 162 -1.96 -2.42 -17.36
CA ASP A 162 -2.69 -1.16 -17.40
C ASP A 162 -2.32 -0.27 -16.20
N CYS A 163 -2.22 -0.83 -14.99
CA CYS A 163 -1.70 -0.10 -13.84
C CYS A 163 -0.28 0.43 -14.09
N MET A 164 0.62 -0.41 -14.63
CA MET A 164 1.98 0.02 -14.96
C MET A 164 1.97 1.20 -15.95
N ARG A 165 1.16 1.14 -17.00
CA ARG A 165 1.02 2.23 -17.98
C ARG A 165 0.49 3.51 -17.35
N ILE A 166 -0.51 3.41 -16.48
CA ILE A 166 -1.12 4.55 -15.81
C ILE A 166 -0.13 5.23 -14.86
N TYR A 167 0.54 4.46 -14.00
CA TYR A 167 1.53 5.00 -13.07
C TYR A 167 2.75 5.55 -13.79
N SER A 168 3.16 4.95 -14.92
CA SER A 168 4.22 5.49 -15.78
C SER A 168 3.83 6.83 -16.41
N LYS A 169 2.57 6.99 -16.85
CA LYS A 169 2.04 8.25 -17.41
C LYS A 169 1.76 9.34 -16.37
N ARG A 170 1.81 9.03 -15.07
CA ARG A 170 1.52 9.97 -13.96
C ARG A 170 0.14 10.63 -14.06
N SER A 171 -0.83 9.94 -14.68
CA SER A 171 -2.17 10.49 -14.91
C SER A 171 -3.20 9.39 -15.10
N PHE A 172 -4.34 9.53 -14.43
CA PHE A 172 -5.48 8.64 -14.52
C PHE A 172 -6.78 9.43 -14.48
N LYS A 173 -7.72 9.03 -15.34
CA LYS A 173 -9.08 9.57 -15.39
C LYS A 173 -10.04 8.39 -15.35
N GLY A 174 -10.94 8.39 -14.37
CA GLY A 174 -11.89 7.30 -14.18
C GLY A 174 -12.07 6.85 -12.73
N ASN A 175 -12.53 5.60 -12.56
CA ASN A 175 -12.81 5.04 -11.24
C ASN A 175 -11.52 4.65 -10.52
N LEU A 176 -11.18 5.29 -9.40
CA LEU A 176 -10.02 4.96 -8.57
C LEU A 176 -9.94 3.46 -8.24
N LEU A 177 -11.08 2.79 -8.04
CA LEU A 177 -11.12 1.37 -7.70
C LEU A 177 -10.59 0.46 -8.80
N GLU A 178 -10.40 0.96 -10.03
CA GLU A 178 -9.71 0.23 -11.09
C GLU A 178 -8.20 0.17 -10.88
N LEU A 179 -7.61 1.08 -10.10
CA LEU A 179 -6.17 1.07 -9.80
C LEU A 179 -5.81 0.23 -8.57
N LEU A 180 -6.74 0.09 -7.62
CA LEU A 180 -6.46 -0.54 -6.33
C LEU A 180 -6.46 -2.07 -6.45
N ASP A 181 -5.50 -2.72 -5.81
CA ASP A 181 -5.44 -4.18 -5.75
C ASP A 181 -6.58 -4.77 -4.89
N CYS A 182 -6.70 -4.27 -3.67
CA CYS A 182 -7.84 -4.50 -2.78
C CYS A 182 -8.24 -3.14 -2.22
N PRO A 183 -9.51 -2.71 -2.29
CA PRO A 183 -10.72 -3.52 -2.54
C PRO A 183 -11.29 -3.35 -3.97
N GLN A 184 -10.56 -3.78 -5.01
CA GLN A 184 -10.96 -3.59 -6.43
C GLN A 184 -12.38 -4.05 -6.76
N MET A 185 -12.85 -5.15 -6.15
CA MET A 185 -14.19 -5.71 -6.41
C MET A 185 -15.32 -4.73 -6.09
N LEU A 186 -15.08 -3.75 -5.22
CA LEU A 186 -16.07 -2.72 -4.90
C LEU A 186 -16.32 -1.77 -6.08
N ARG A 187 -15.55 -1.84 -7.17
CA ARG A 187 -15.80 -1.05 -8.40
C ARG A 187 -17.15 -1.32 -9.05
N TYR A 188 -17.79 -2.45 -8.72
CA TYR A 188 -19.15 -2.78 -9.17
C TYR A 188 -20.24 -2.15 -8.31
N MET A 189 -19.89 -1.69 -7.10
CA MET A 189 -20.82 -1.07 -6.15
C MET A 189 -20.58 0.45 -6.06
N PHE A 190 -19.33 0.88 -6.25
CA PHE A 190 -18.90 2.26 -6.08
C PHE A 190 -18.10 2.73 -7.29
N TYR A 191 -18.34 3.97 -7.67
CA TYR A 191 -17.52 4.73 -8.60
C TYR A 191 -16.88 5.88 -7.83
N ILE A 192 -15.56 5.90 -7.71
CA ILE A 192 -14.82 6.98 -7.08
C ILE A 192 -14.09 7.75 -8.17
N GLU A 193 -14.55 8.96 -8.48
CA GLU A 193 -13.99 9.80 -9.54
C GLU A 193 -12.61 10.33 -9.12
N ASN A 194 -11.55 9.83 -9.78
CA ASN A 194 -10.16 10.16 -9.44
C ASN A 194 -9.88 11.67 -9.50
N GLU A 195 -10.47 12.35 -10.46
CA GLU A 195 -10.30 13.78 -10.71
C GLU A 195 -10.74 14.62 -9.52
N LYS A 196 -11.82 14.24 -8.84
CA LYS A 196 -12.32 14.93 -7.64
C LYS A 196 -11.42 14.80 -6.43
N LEU A 197 -10.45 13.87 -6.47
CA LEU A 197 -9.46 13.72 -5.40
C LEU A 197 -8.28 14.70 -5.58
N ALA A 198 -8.24 15.50 -6.66
CA ALA A 198 -7.11 16.38 -6.95
C ALA A 198 -6.87 17.39 -5.81
N GLY A 199 -5.61 17.58 -5.45
CA GLY A 199 -5.23 18.46 -4.34
C GLY A 199 -5.41 17.87 -2.94
N SER A 200 -6.02 16.68 -2.80
CA SER A 200 -6.22 16.05 -1.48
C SER A 200 -4.92 15.73 -0.75
N ILE A 201 -3.85 15.51 -1.51
CA ILE A 201 -2.51 15.27 -0.97
C ILE A 201 -2.02 16.43 -0.10
N GLU A 202 -2.39 17.68 -0.40
CA GLU A 202 -2.00 18.86 0.41
C GLU A 202 -2.56 18.76 1.83
N LYS A 203 -3.81 18.30 1.95
CA LYS A 203 -4.42 18.06 3.25
C LYS A 203 -3.83 16.82 3.93
N TRP A 204 -3.59 15.76 3.17
CA TRP A 204 -3.07 14.52 3.74
C TRP A 204 -1.63 14.65 4.26
N LYS A 205 -0.78 15.45 3.60
CA LYS A 205 0.60 15.74 4.02
C LYS A 205 0.68 16.26 5.46
N SER A 206 -0.22 17.16 5.84
CA SER A 206 -0.25 17.82 7.16
C SER A 206 -1.29 17.23 8.12
N CYS A 207 -2.04 16.21 7.70
CA CYS A 207 -3.09 15.63 8.53
C CYS A 207 -2.50 14.86 9.73
N LYS A 208 -2.95 15.20 10.95
CA LYS A 208 -2.59 14.53 12.22
C LYS A 208 -3.10 13.09 12.33
N LYS A 209 -3.94 12.65 11.38
CA LYS A 209 -4.55 11.31 11.30
C LYS A 209 -5.42 10.93 12.51
N VAL A 210 -5.86 11.92 13.28
CA VAL A 210 -6.93 11.80 14.28
C VAL A 210 -8.27 11.91 13.53
N CYS A 211 -8.68 10.80 12.92
CA CYS A 211 -9.74 10.77 11.90
C CYS A 211 -11.15 11.12 12.40
N ASN A 212 -11.35 11.22 13.72
CA ASN A 212 -12.61 11.57 14.38
C ASN A 212 -12.82 13.09 14.56
N GLU A 213 -11.84 13.94 14.22
CA GLU A 213 -11.92 15.38 14.51
C GLU A 213 -12.26 16.26 13.29
N CYS A 214 -11.69 15.99 12.11
CA CYS A 214 -11.71 16.97 11.01
C CYS A 214 -12.78 16.74 9.93
N GLY A 215 -13.36 15.55 9.80
CA GLY A 215 -14.38 15.22 8.79
C GLY A 215 -13.96 15.29 7.30
N TYR A 216 -12.71 15.66 7.00
CA TYR A 216 -12.25 15.92 5.63
C TYR A 216 -12.48 14.75 4.66
N CYS A 217 -12.06 13.53 5.03
CA CYS A 217 -12.22 12.37 4.15
C CYS A 217 -13.69 12.01 3.96
N ASP A 218 -14.55 12.26 4.95
CA ASP A 218 -15.99 12.00 4.85
C ASP A 218 -16.66 12.98 3.88
N ALA A 219 -16.27 14.26 3.90
CA ALA A 219 -16.70 15.26 2.91
C ALA A 219 -16.21 14.90 1.50
N LEU A 220 -14.91 14.58 1.36
CA LEU A 220 -14.32 14.19 0.08
C LEU A 220 -14.99 12.93 -0.50
N THR A 221 -15.36 11.98 0.35
CA THR A 221 -16.09 10.78 -0.07
C THR A 221 -17.46 11.13 -0.62
N LYS A 222 -18.20 12.04 0.02
CA LYS A 222 -19.53 12.49 -0.47
C LYS A 222 -19.43 13.17 -1.85
N GLU A 223 -18.34 13.87 -2.12
CA GLU A 223 -18.14 14.57 -3.40
C GLU A 223 -17.70 13.60 -4.51
N ALA A 224 -16.78 12.70 -4.21
CA ALA A 224 -16.10 11.86 -5.19
C ALA A 224 -16.78 10.51 -5.46
N LEU A 225 -17.59 9.99 -4.52
CA LEU A 225 -18.17 8.66 -4.61
C LEU A 225 -19.62 8.69 -5.10
N THR A 226 -19.89 7.84 -6.09
CA THR A 226 -21.24 7.52 -6.57
C THR A 226 -21.53 6.04 -6.31
N TYR A 227 -22.74 5.75 -5.84
CA TYR A 227 -23.24 4.38 -5.71
C TYR A 227 -23.73 3.89 -7.08
N LEU A 228 -23.18 2.76 -7.53
CA LEU A 228 -23.61 2.07 -8.74
C LEU A 228 -24.71 1.10 -8.33
N LYS A 229 -25.89 1.23 -8.96
CA LYS A 229 -27.04 0.36 -8.72
C LYS A 229 -26.81 -1.03 -9.30
#